data_AF-A0A836WZ80-F1
#
_entry.id   AF-A0A836WZ80-F1
#
_cell.length_a   1.000
_cell.length_b   1.000
_cell.length_c   1.000
_cell.angle_alpha   90.00
_cell.angle_beta   90.00
_cell.angle_gamma   90.00
#
_symmetry.space_group_name_H-M   'P 1'
#
loop_
_entity.id
_entity.type
_entity.pdbx_description
1 polymer ?
#
loop_
_entity_poly.entity_id
_entity_poly.type
_entity_poly.pdbx_seq_one_letter_code
_entity_poly.pdbx_strand_id
1 'polypeptide(L)'
;QFSILLNWQTSENISEKNHARCREVAETILSKNGMGLMFSLNLYSIEQDLQTQCWEIDEIYQDMGLPPGQKYKVRVSPAFPIVGEDSNEALPIRDYPKMGRMMLDMIKEFPQLCFRFDCSFPPCLLDEIEEDEYPLVERFIYHGSQSVPDITTWKDKDVYFGCADDSPMDIDPKGDCFNCFPFHNKKLGNIKDFKQINELSITKMHTRFLSHVFEAQPKEPCKSCPHYMVTCSSGCFAYNLT
;
A
#
# COMPACT_ATOMS: atom_id res chain seq x y z
N GLN A 1 17.19 -6.14 -3.86
CA GLN A 1 17.65 -5.31 -2.72
C GLN A 1 16.73 -5.61 -1.55
N PHE A 2 17.27 -5.80 -0.34
CA PHE A 2 16.43 -5.98 0.85
C PHE A 2 15.85 -4.62 1.24
N SER A 3 14.52 -4.50 1.25
CA SER A 3 13.83 -3.26 1.63
C SER A 3 13.29 -3.40 3.04
N ILE A 4 13.70 -2.52 3.96
CA ILE A 4 13.09 -2.44 5.29
C ILE A 4 11.87 -1.54 5.20
N LEU A 5 10.73 -2.01 5.73
CA LEU A 5 9.52 -1.21 5.82
C LEU A 5 9.46 -0.51 7.19
N LEU A 6 9.28 0.81 7.18
CA LEU A 6 9.08 1.62 8.37
C LEU A 6 7.72 2.29 8.32
N ASN A 7 6.83 1.96 9.26
CA ASN A 7 5.50 2.58 9.32
C ASN A 7 5.64 4.04 9.80
N TRP A 8 5.05 4.95 9.03
CA TRP A 8 4.92 6.37 9.33
C TRP A 8 3.41 6.64 9.38
N GLN A 9 2.88 6.94 10.56
CA GLN A 9 1.43 7.03 10.80
C GLN A 9 1.13 8.03 11.90
N THR A 10 0.07 8.81 11.73
CA THR A 10 -0.63 9.47 12.84
C THR A 10 -2.12 9.57 12.56
N SER A 11 -2.92 9.54 13.61
CA SER A 11 -4.16 10.33 13.76
C SER A 11 -4.08 11.04 15.13
N GLU A 12 -3.01 11.83 15.32
CA GLU A 12 -2.39 12.29 16.59
C GLU A 12 -1.26 11.40 17.21
N ASN A 13 -0.80 10.36 16.48
CA ASN A 13 0.45 9.60 16.74
C ASN A 13 0.37 8.58 17.91
N ILE A 14 0.36 7.29 17.61
CA ILE A 14 -0.81 6.46 17.99
C ILE A 14 -0.65 5.37 19.10
N SER A 15 0.41 5.19 19.88
CA SER A 15 1.60 5.95 20.27
C SER A 15 2.71 4.93 20.67
N GLU A 16 3.88 5.22 21.26
CA GLU A 16 4.45 6.44 21.83
C GLU A 16 5.99 6.39 21.69
N LYS A 17 6.54 6.93 20.60
CA LYS A 17 7.86 7.59 20.50
C LYS A 17 8.13 8.01 19.06
N ASN A 18 7.58 9.18 18.74
CA ASN A 18 7.94 10.21 17.75
C ASN A 18 8.40 9.83 16.33
N HIS A 19 7.92 10.62 15.35
CA HIS A 19 8.56 10.79 14.03
C HIS A 19 10.07 11.05 14.14
N ALA A 20 10.53 11.79 15.16
CA ALA A 20 11.96 11.97 15.44
C ALA A 20 12.72 10.64 15.68
N ARG A 21 12.10 9.66 16.37
CA ARG A 21 12.70 8.34 16.58
C ARG A 21 12.55 7.45 15.34
N CYS A 22 11.45 7.56 14.60
CA CYS A 22 11.32 6.94 13.29
C CYS A 22 12.40 7.48 12.33
N ARG A 23 12.72 8.77 12.38
CA ARG A 23 13.81 9.44 11.66
C ARG A 23 15.18 8.92 12.10
N GLU A 24 15.48 8.89 13.40
CA GLU A 24 16.73 8.27 13.91
C GLU A 24 16.91 6.82 13.40
N VAL A 25 15.83 6.04 13.38
CA VAL A 25 15.82 4.66 12.86
C VAL A 25 16.01 4.65 11.33
N ALA A 26 15.33 5.54 10.60
CA ALA A 26 15.46 5.69 9.16
C ALA A 26 16.88 6.06 8.73
N GLU A 27 17.47 7.10 9.33
CA GLU A 27 18.85 7.55 9.12
C GLU A 27 19.85 6.44 9.49
N THR A 28 19.62 5.72 10.60
CA THR A 28 20.45 4.56 11.00
C THR A 28 20.38 3.40 10.00
N ILE A 29 19.25 3.20 9.33
CA ILE A 29 19.08 2.18 8.28
C ILE A 29 19.72 2.67 6.97
N LEU A 30 19.40 3.89 6.54
CA LEU A 30 19.85 4.48 5.28
C LEU A 30 21.38 4.62 5.24
N SER A 31 22.02 5.00 6.35
CA SER A 31 23.48 5.08 6.48
C SER A 31 24.20 3.72 6.36
N LYS A 32 23.51 2.60 6.60
CA LYS A 32 24.09 1.25 6.58
C LYS A 32 23.70 0.42 5.36
N ASN A 33 22.49 0.59 4.87
CA ASN A 33 21.91 -0.19 3.76
C ASN A 33 21.76 0.63 2.47
N GLY A 34 22.23 1.88 2.45
CA GLY A 34 21.93 2.85 1.39
C GLY A 34 20.43 3.14 1.30
N MET A 35 19.94 3.53 0.13
CA MET A 35 18.53 3.85 -0.14
C MET A 35 17.58 2.63 -0.17
N GLY A 36 17.84 1.63 0.69
CA GLY A 36 17.06 0.39 0.88
C GLY A 36 16.00 0.47 1.98
N LEU A 37 15.60 1.68 2.40
CA LEU A 37 14.44 1.89 3.25
C LEU A 37 13.19 2.12 2.39
N MET A 38 12.02 1.81 2.93
CA MET A 38 10.71 2.19 2.38
C MET A 38 9.81 2.61 3.53
N PHE A 39 9.25 3.81 3.47
CA PHE A 39 8.25 4.25 4.44
C PHE A 39 6.87 3.69 4.06
N SER A 40 6.00 3.45 5.04
CA SER A 40 4.61 3.02 4.83
C SER A 40 3.63 4.02 5.45
N LEU A 41 2.75 4.58 4.63
CA LEU A 41 1.60 5.39 5.03
C LEU A 41 0.31 4.55 4.94
N ASN A 42 -0.62 4.78 5.86
CA ASN A 42 -2.02 4.40 5.64
C ASN A 42 -2.74 5.61 5.03
N LEU A 43 -3.65 5.36 4.09
CA LEU A 43 -4.59 6.35 3.57
C LEU A 43 -5.93 6.08 4.24
N TYR A 44 -6.38 6.95 5.14
CA TYR A 44 -7.58 6.71 5.95
C TYR A 44 -8.64 7.82 5.84
N SER A 45 -8.23 9.06 5.54
CA SER A 45 -9.14 10.21 5.38
C SER A 45 -8.62 11.19 4.32
N ILE A 46 -9.52 11.90 3.66
CA ILE A 46 -9.18 13.06 2.79
C ILE A 46 -8.80 14.31 3.60
N GLU A 47 -8.99 14.28 4.92
CA GLU A 47 -8.54 15.32 5.87
C GLU A 47 -7.16 14.97 6.48
N GLN A 48 -6.56 13.85 6.07
CA GLN A 48 -5.21 13.46 6.47
C GLN A 48 -4.19 14.47 5.95
N ASP A 49 -3.31 14.94 6.85
CA ASP A 49 -2.13 15.74 6.47
C ASP A 49 -1.08 14.87 5.77
N LEU A 50 -1.38 14.50 4.53
CA LEU A 50 -0.49 13.75 3.65
C LEU A 50 0.72 14.60 3.23
N GLN A 51 0.58 15.93 3.18
CA GLN A 51 1.63 16.83 2.75
C GLN A 51 2.79 16.88 3.74
N THR A 52 2.53 17.12 5.03
CA THR A 52 3.58 17.08 6.05
C THR A 52 4.23 15.69 6.11
N GLN A 53 3.43 14.62 6.02
CA GLN A 53 3.96 13.24 6.03
C GLN A 53 4.87 12.95 4.82
N CYS A 54 4.51 13.41 3.61
CA CYS A 54 5.36 13.27 2.43
C CYS A 54 6.60 14.16 2.48
N TRP A 55 6.48 15.38 3.00
CA TRP A 55 7.58 16.32 3.19
C TRP A 55 8.62 15.80 4.19
N GLU A 56 8.19 15.33 5.37
CA GLU A 56 9.08 14.73 6.39
C GLU A 56 9.86 13.53 5.81
N ILE A 57 9.20 12.70 4.98
CA ILE A 57 9.82 11.55 4.34
C ILE A 57 10.82 11.98 3.24
N ASP A 58 10.47 12.96 2.40
CA ASP A 58 11.40 13.49 1.39
C ASP A 58 12.64 14.07 2.07
N GLU A 59 12.47 14.94 3.08
CA GLU A 59 13.56 15.58 3.82
C GLU A 59 14.57 14.54 4.35
N ILE A 60 14.10 13.41 4.89
CA ILE A 60 14.98 12.31 5.34
C ILE A 60 15.77 11.69 4.18
N TYR A 61 15.18 11.49 3.00
CA TYR A 61 15.91 11.00 1.84
C TYR A 61 16.92 12.03 1.31
N GLN A 62 16.56 13.31 1.28
CA GLN A 62 17.45 14.38 0.81
C GLN A 62 18.64 14.57 1.77
N ASP A 63 18.41 14.62 3.09
CA ASP A 63 19.45 14.70 4.13
C ASP A 63 20.42 13.50 4.07
N MET A 64 19.89 12.31 3.80
CA MET A 64 20.69 11.09 3.63
C MET A 64 21.41 11.00 2.27
N GLY A 65 21.27 12.01 1.41
CA GLY A 65 22.00 12.14 0.14
C GLY A 65 21.44 11.29 -0.99
N LEU A 66 20.11 11.28 -1.16
CA LEU A 66 19.44 10.64 -2.31
C LEU A 66 20.09 11.12 -3.64
N PRO A 67 20.63 10.21 -4.47
CA PRO A 67 21.33 10.62 -5.69
C PRO A 67 20.41 11.38 -6.67
N PRO A 68 20.91 12.43 -7.37
CA PRO A 68 20.11 13.19 -8.33
C PRO A 68 19.43 12.31 -9.38
N GLY A 69 18.12 12.47 -9.52
CA GLY A 69 17.30 11.68 -10.46
C GLY A 69 16.96 10.26 -9.98
N GLN A 70 17.49 9.79 -8.85
CA GLN A 70 17.02 8.55 -8.24
C GLN A 70 15.66 8.78 -7.59
N LYS A 71 14.69 7.92 -7.92
CA LYS A 71 13.36 7.90 -7.28
C LYS A 71 13.38 7.07 -5.98
N TYR A 72 12.63 7.49 -4.98
CA TYR A 72 12.33 6.70 -3.78
C TYR A 72 10.88 6.23 -3.80
N LYS A 73 10.52 5.31 -2.89
CA LYS A 73 9.17 4.73 -2.83
C LYS A 73 8.59 4.90 -1.43
N VAL A 74 7.33 5.30 -1.36
CA VAL A 74 6.49 5.26 -0.16
C VAL A 74 5.40 4.23 -0.41
N ARG A 75 5.34 3.20 0.43
CA ARG A 75 4.23 2.25 0.44
C ARG A 75 3.00 2.98 0.95
N VAL A 76 1.88 2.78 0.28
CA VAL A 76 0.56 3.27 0.68
C VAL A 76 -0.41 2.10 0.80
N SER A 77 -1.36 2.23 1.73
CA SER A 77 -2.43 1.27 1.91
C SER A 77 -3.73 2.00 2.29
N PRO A 78 -4.81 1.86 1.50
CA PRO A 78 -6.12 2.41 1.89
C PRO A 78 -6.83 1.58 2.99
N ALA A 79 -6.37 0.34 3.21
CA ALA A 79 -7.13 -0.73 3.86
C ALA A 79 -6.47 -1.33 5.12
N PHE A 80 -5.51 -0.62 5.74
CA PHE A 80 -4.83 -1.08 6.95
C PHE A 80 -5.36 -0.32 8.19
N PRO A 81 -5.51 -0.99 9.34
CA PRO A 81 -5.85 -0.29 10.58
C PRO A 81 -4.79 0.74 10.96
N ILE A 82 -5.28 1.83 11.53
CA ILE A 82 -4.52 2.76 12.34
C ILE A 82 -4.07 1.98 13.59
N VAL A 83 -2.75 1.80 13.77
CA VAL A 83 -2.22 0.88 14.78
C VAL A 83 -2.37 1.51 16.17
N GLY A 84 -3.43 1.14 16.89
CA GLY A 84 -3.73 1.65 18.24
C GLY A 84 -5.20 1.53 18.62
N GLU A 85 -6.10 1.44 17.63
CA GLU A 85 -7.52 1.19 17.85
C GLU A 85 -7.91 -0.25 17.45
N ASP A 86 -8.85 -0.85 18.19
CA ASP A 86 -9.41 -2.18 17.90
C ASP A 86 -10.33 -2.21 16.66
N SER A 87 -10.38 -1.12 15.88
CA SER A 87 -11.23 -0.98 14.70
C SER A 87 -10.42 -0.71 13.43
N ASN A 88 -10.72 -1.43 12.35
CA ASN A 88 -10.12 -1.19 11.04
C ASN A 88 -10.82 0.01 10.38
N GLU A 89 -10.37 1.23 10.65
CA GLU A 89 -10.73 2.36 9.80
C GLU A 89 -10.06 2.22 8.43
N ALA A 90 -10.83 2.42 7.36
CA ALA A 90 -10.37 2.23 6.00
C ALA A 90 -11.03 3.27 5.09
N LEU A 91 -10.25 3.82 4.15
CA LEU A 91 -10.71 4.93 3.31
C LEU A 91 -11.99 4.55 2.53
N PRO A 92 -13.07 5.36 2.59
CA PRO A 92 -14.28 5.07 1.82
C PRO A 92 -14.04 5.20 0.31
N ILE A 93 -14.56 4.26 -0.48
CA ILE A 93 -14.37 4.23 -1.95
C ILE A 93 -14.78 5.55 -2.63
N ARG A 94 -15.85 6.21 -2.14
CA ARG A 94 -16.34 7.50 -2.66
C ARG A 94 -15.32 8.65 -2.54
N ASP A 95 -14.34 8.50 -1.66
CA ASP A 95 -13.34 9.51 -1.32
C ASP A 95 -12.00 9.22 -2.04
N TYR A 96 -11.92 8.13 -2.83
CA TYR A 96 -10.73 7.77 -3.61
C TYR A 96 -10.35 8.82 -4.67
N PRO A 97 -11.25 9.40 -5.49
CA PRO A 97 -10.84 10.39 -6.49
C PRO A 97 -10.10 11.58 -5.88
N LYS A 98 -10.62 12.10 -4.75
CA LYS A 98 -10.00 13.18 -3.97
C LYS A 98 -8.67 12.78 -3.34
N MET A 99 -8.57 11.57 -2.80
CA MET A 99 -7.29 11.06 -2.27
C MET A 99 -6.25 10.94 -3.39
N GLY A 100 -6.62 10.43 -4.56
CA GLY A 100 -5.71 10.34 -5.70
C GLY A 100 -5.30 11.70 -6.25
N ARG A 101 -6.19 12.70 -6.21
CA ARG A 101 -5.89 14.11 -6.46
C ARG A 101 -4.80 14.64 -5.51
N MET A 102 -4.97 14.46 -4.20
CA MET A 102 -3.93 14.81 -3.20
C MET A 102 -2.60 14.09 -3.48
N MET A 103 -2.64 12.80 -3.83
CA MET A 103 -1.44 12.02 -4.16
C MET A 103 -0.74 12.52 -5.44
N LEU A 104 -1.49 12.95 -6.46
CA LEU A 104 -0.91 13.56 -7.67
C LEU A 104 -0.22 14.88 -7.35
N ASP A 105 -0.80 15.70 -6.48
CA ASP A 105 -0.19 16.96 -6.06
C ASP A 105 1.11 16.73 -5.27
N MET A 106 1.17 15.72 -4.40
CA MET A 106 2.43 15.31 -3.73
C MET A 106 3.48 14.82 -4.74
N ILE A 107 3.07 14.10 -5.78
CA ILE A 107 3.96 13.63 -6.85
C ILE A 107 4.53 14.81 -7.66
N LYS A 108 3.76 15.90 -7.85
CA LYS A 108 4.25 17.14 -8.47
C LYS A 108 5.23 17.88 -7.54
N GLU A 109 4.89 18.01 -6.27
CA GLU A 109 5.66 18.75 -5.25
C GLU A 109 7.02 18.08 -4.94
N PHE A 110 7.06 16.74 -4.90
CA PHE A 110 8.26 15.95 -4.60
C PHE A 110 8.67 15.10 -5.82
N PRO A 111 9.47 15.58 -6.79
CA PRO A 111 9.70 14.90 -8.08
C PRO A 111 10.34 13.50 -8.04
N GLN A 112 10.93 13.10 -6.91
CA GLN A 112 11.55 11.79 -6.71
C GLN A 112 10.62 10.75 -6.04
N LEU A 113 9.47 11.18 -5.50
CA LEU A 113 8.48 10.33 -4.83
C LEU A 113 7.81 9.33 -5.80
N CYS A 114 7.60 8.09 -5.37
CA CYS A 114 6.68 7.15 -6.01
C CYS A 114 5.79 6.52 -4.93
N PHE A 115 4.49 6.41 -5.21
CA PHE A 115 3.57 5.68 -4.33
C PHE A 115 3.48 4.21 -4.75
N ARG A 116 3.64 3.29 -3.79
CA ARG A 116 3.59 1.84 -4.02
C ARG A 116 2.41 1.21 -3.29
N PHE A 117 1.57 0.49 -4.03
CA PHE A 117 0.42 -0.27 -3.54
C PHE A 117 0.78 -1.76 -3.43
N ASP A 118 0.63 -2.33 -2.23
CA ASP A 118 0.92 -3.75 -1.96
C ASP A 118 -0.31 -4.67 -1.99
N CYS A 119 -1.51 -4.10 -1.84
CA CYS A 119 -2.76 -4.84 -1.60
C CYS A 119 -3.83 -4.69 -2.70
N SER A 120 -3.54 -3.86 -3.72
CA SER A 120 -4.25 -3.59 -4.98
C SER A 120 -4.06 -2.12 -5.35
N PHE A 121 -4.02 -1.76 -6.62
CA PHE A 121 -4.15 -0.36 -7.03
C PHE A 121 -5.61 -0.09 -7.46
N PRO A 122 -6.38 0.77 -6.76
CA PRO A 122 -7.75 1.08 -7.15
C PRO A 122 -7.77 2.17 -8.25
N PRO A 123 -8.24 1.87 -9.47
CA PRO A 123 -8.17 2.81 -10.61
C PRO A 123 -8.90 4.13 -10.37
N CYS A 124 -9.96 4.12 -9.56
CA CYS A 124 -10.76 5.31 -9.22
C CYS A 124 -10.04 6.36 -8.35
N LEU A 125 -8.79 6.12 -7.92
CA LEU A 125 -7.91 7.22 -7.50
C LEU A 125 -7.65 8.21 -8.65
N LEU A 126 -7.73 7.75 -9.89
CA LEU A 126 -7.41 8.53 -11.09
C LEU A 126 -8.67 8.99 -11.85
N ASP A 127 -9.87 8.88 -11.27
CA ASP A 127 -11.12 9.36 -11.90
C ASP A 127 -11.11 10.88 -12.17
N GLU A 128 -10.34 11.64 -11.38
CA GLU A 128 -10.18 13.10 -11.51
C GLU A 128 -8.88 13.51 -12.23
N ILE A 129 -8.20 12.63 -12.98
CA ILE A 129 -6.90 12.94 -13.62
C ILE A 129 -7.02 13.67 -14.98
N GLU A 130 -6.21 14.71 -15.18
CA GLU A 130 -6.15 15.50 -16.42
C GLU A 130 -5.10 14.95 -17.42
N GLU A 131 -5.27 15.20 -18.73
CA GLU A 131 -4.46 14.55 -19.77
C GLU A 131 -2.95 14.92 -19.73
N ASP A 132 -2.61 16.12 -19.26
CA ASP A 132 -1.22 16.55 -19.07
C ASP A 132 -0.56 15.93 -17.82
N GLU A 133 -1.36 15.38 -16.91
CA GLU A 133 -0.91 14.66 -15.72
C GLU A 133 -0.68 13.18 -15.98
N TYR A 134 -1.12 12.64 -17.12
CA TYR A 134 -0.97 11.23 -17.49
C TYR A 134 0.47 10.68 -17.30
N PRO A 135 1.56 11.42 -17.60
CA PRO A 135 2.94 10.95 -17.33
C PRO A 135 3.27 10.75 -15.84
N LEU A 136 2.53 11.39 -14.92
CA LEU A 136 2.70 11.21 -13.48
C LEU A 136 2.19 9.84 -13.01
N VAL A 137 1.30 9.21 -13.77
CA VAL A 137 0.69 7.91 -13.45
C VAL A 137 1.75 6.80 -13.33
N GLU A 138 2.84 6.87 -14.10
CA GLU A 138 3.97 5.92 -14.00
C GLU A 138 4.65 5.90 -12.61
N ARG A 139 4.41 6.92 -11.77
CA ARG A 139 4.95 7.01 -10.40
C ARG A 139 4.04 6.34 -9.36
N PHE A 140 2.88 5.83 -9.78
CA PHE A 140 2.10 4.85 -9.04
C PHE A 140 2.61 3.45 -9.41
N ILE A 141 2.96 2.67 -8.39
CA ILE A 141 3.60 1.36 -8.50
C ILE A 141 2.65 0.33 -7.88
N TYR A 142 2.40 -0.75 -8.60
CA TYR A 142 1.62 -1.90 -8.15
C TYR A 142 2.48 -3.17 -8.26
N HIS A 143 2.09 -4.26 -7.59
CA HIS A 143 2.81 -5.55 -7.57
C HIS A 143 4.34 -5.45 -7.50
N GLY A 144 4.85 -5.18 -6.29
CA GLY A 144 6.27 -5.22 -5.97
C GLY A 144 7.07 -4.03 -6.50
N SER A 145 7.25 -3.92 -7.82
CA SER A 145 8.01 -2.84 -8.45
C SER A 145 7.58 -2.49 -9.89
N GLN A 146 6.44 -2.97 -10.36
CA GLN A 146 5.89 -2.58 -11.65
C GLN A 146 5.20 -1.21 -11.51
N SER A 147 5.57 -0.23 -12.33
CA SER A 147 4.71 0.94 -12.52
C SER A 147 3.39 0.50 -13.12
N VAL A 148 2.28 1.14 -12.75
CA VAL A 148 1.04 0.96 -13.52
C VAL A 148 1.31 1.29 -14.99
N PRO A 149 0.66 0.64 -15.97
CA PRO A 149 0.94 0.92 -17.38
C PRO A 149 0.56 2.37 -17.74
N ASP A 150 0.97 2.84 -18.91
CA ASP A 150 0.55 4.15 -19.44
C ASP A 150 -0.99 4.23 -19.47
N ILE A 151 -1.57 5.23 -18.81
CA ILE A 151 -3.02 5.39 -18.65
C ILE A 151 -3.77 5.49 -19.99
N THR A 152 -3.16 6.01 -21.05
CA THR A 152 -3.75 6.00 -22.40
C THR A 152 -3.98 4.59 -22.93
N THR A 153 -3.25 3.60 -22.41
CA THR A 153 -3.36 2.20 -22.82
C THR A 153 -4.44 1.42 -22.06
N TRP A 154 -4.94 1.93 -20.92
CA TRP A 154 -5.89 1.19 -20.06
C TRP A 154 -7.07 1.97 -19.50
N LYS A 155 -7.14 3.30 -19.62
CA LYS A 155 -8.27 4.11 -19.07
C LYS A 155 -9.65 3.63 -19.52
N ASP A 156 -9.74 3.10 -20.75
CA ASP A 156 -10.96 2.58 -21.36
C ASP A 156 -10.98 1.02 -21.42
N LYS A 157 -10.22 0.32 -20.55
CA LYS A 157 -10.07 -1.15 -20.58
C LYS A 157 -10.20 -1.83 -19.21
N ASP A 158 -10.64 -3.07 -19.27
CA ASP A 158 -10.67 -4.01 -18.15
C ASP A 158 -9.24 -4.47 -17.77
N VAL A 159 -8.57 -3.73 -16.88
CA VAL A 159 -7.25 -4.11 -16.34
C VAL A 159 -7.36 -4.50 -14.87
N TYR A 160 -6.94 -5.73 -14.57
CA TYR A 160 -6.89 -6.25 -13.22
C TYR A 160 -5.66 -5.70 -12.46
N PHE A 161 -5.93 -4.87 -11.45
CA PHE A 161 -4.94 -4.33 -10.50
C PHE A 161 -5.13 -4.91 -9.07
N GLY A 162 -5.80 -6.08 -8.96
CA GLY A 162 -6.19 -6.67 -7.68
C GLY A 162 -5.05 -7.38 -6.95
N CYS A 163 -5.23 -7.66 -5.66
CA CYS A 163 -4.18 -8.20 -4.79
C CYS A 163 -3.58 -9.56 -5.25
N ALA A 164 -2.39 -9.85 -4.71
CA ALA A 164 -1.82 -11.18 -4.43
C ALA A 164 -0.71 -11.79 -5.32
N ASP A 165 -0.18 -11.09 -6.33
CA ASP A 165 1.11 -11.49 -6.92
C ASP A 165 2.29 -10.90 -6.13
N ASP A 166 3.04 -11.81 -5.48
CA ASP A 166 4.25 -11.62 -4.66
C ASP A 166 4.14 -10.65 -3.45
N SER A 167 2.94 -10.47 -2.89
CA SER A 167 2.74 -9.78 -1.60
C SER A 167 3.48 -10.50 -0.46
N PRO A 168 4.17 -9.78 0.45
CA PRO A 168 4.92 -10.38 1.57
C PRO A 168 3.99 -11.02 2.61
N MET A 169 4.54 -11.96 3.38
CA MET A 169 3.84 -12.61 4.49
C MET A 169 3.79 -11.70 5.72
N ASP A 170 2.59 -11.29 6.11
CA ASP A 170 2.37 -10.56 7.36
C ASP A 170 2.52 -11.52 8.56
N ILE A 171 3.18 -11.04 9.61
CA ILE A 171 3.50 -11.79 10.84
C ILE A 171 3.14 -10.92 12.05
N ASP A 172 2.32 -11.43 12.97
CA ASP A 172 1.98 -10.71 14.21
C ASP A 172 3.08 -10.82 15.31
N PRO A 173 2.97 -10.07 16.43
CA PRO A 173 3.92 -10.18 17.55
C PRO A 173 3.98 -11.56 18.24
N LYS A 174 3.02 -12.47 18.00
CA LYS A 174 3.03 -13.86 18.50
C LYS A 174 3.79 -14.80 17.55
N GLY A 175 4.09 -14.33 16.35
CA GLY A 175 4.71 -15.05 15.25
C GLY A 175 3.73 -15.75 14.32
N ASP A 176 2.42 -15.49 14.45
CA ASP A 176 1.39 -16.07 13.59
C ASP A 176 1.42 -15.42 12.21
N CYS A 177 1.32 -16.24 11.16
CA CYS A 177 1.50 -15.84 9.76
C CYS A 177 0.14 -15.82 9.03
N PHE A 178 -0.08 -14.80 8.20
CA PHE A 178 -1.33 -14.63 7.43
C PHE A 178 -1.07 -13.92 6.09
N ASN A 179 -2.05 -14.03 5.18
CA ASN A 179 -1.92 -13.52 3.80
C ASN A 179 -1.88 -11.99 3.73
N CYS A 180 -2.64 -11.32 4.59
CA CYS A 180 -2.79 -9.87 4.63
C CYS A 180 -3.45 -9.48 5.96
N PHE A 181 -3.05 -8.36 6.58
CA PHE A 181 -3.48 -7.94 7.92
C PHE A 181 -5.00 -7.97 8.18
N PRO A 182 -5.91 -7.52 7.28
CA PRO A 182 -7.35 -7.61 7.54
C PRO A 182 -7.87 -9.05 7.69
N PHE A 183 -7.08 -10.04 7.28
CA PHE A 183 -7.33 -11.48 7.45
C PHE A 183 -6.40 -12.11 8.49
N HIS A 184 -5.90 -11.35 9.49
CA HIS A 184 -5.08 -11.87 10.59
C HIS A 184 -5.78 -12.99 11.39
N ASN A 185 -7.12 -13.02 11.39
CA ASN A 185 -7.93 -14.10 11.95
C ASN A 185 -7.91 -15.40 11.11
N LYS A 186 -7.38 -15.38 9.88
CA LYS A 186 -7.17 -16.53 8.98
C LYS A 186 -5.70 -16.99 9.02
N LYS A 187 -5.23 -17.35 10.21
CA LYS A 187 -3.88 -17.89 10.45
C LYS A 187 -3.55 -19.04 9.48
N LEU A 188 -2.41 -18.93 8.83
CA LEU A 188 -1.86 -19.94 7.90
C LEU A 188 -0.78 -20.81 8.55
N GLY A 189 -0.07 -20.26 9.53
CA GLY A 189 0.99 -20.94 10.26
C GLY A 189 1.61 -20.08 11.36
N ASN A 190 2.76 -20.48 11.87
CA ASN A 190 3.57 -19.67 12.81
C ASN A 190 5.07 -19.83 12.52
N ILE A 191 5.85 -18.76 12.65
CA ILE A 191 7.30 -18.72 12.37
C ILE A 191 8.14 -19.71 13.19
N LYS A 192 7.60 -20.24 14.29
CA LYS A 192 8.24 -21.26 15.13
C LYS A 192 8.17 -22.67 14.54
N ASP A 193 7.31 -22.90 13.53
CA ASP A 193 7.25 -24.17 12.79
C ASP A 193 7.86 -23.99 11.39
N PHE A 194 9.13 -24.40 11.26
CA PHE A 194 9.87 -24.33 10.00
C PHE A 194 9.19 -25.08 8.85
N LYS A 195 8.44 -26.17 9.12
CA LYS A 195 7.75 -26.92 8.07
C LYS A 195 6.60 -26.11 7.48
N GLN A 196 5.83 -25.43 8.33
CA GLN A 196 4.75 -24.54 7.88
C GLN A 196 5.31 -23.38 7.06
N ILE A 197 6.39 -22.74 7.52
CA ILE A 197 7.03 -21.63 6.79
C ILE A 197 7.60 -22.09 5.44
N ASN A 198 8.23 -23.26 5.37
CA ASN A 198 8.75 -23.80 4.13
C ASN A 198 7.63 -24.23 3.15
N GLU A 199 6.49 -24.71 3.64
CA GLU A 199 5.30 -24.96 2.80
C GLU A 199 4.74 -23.64 2.26
N LEU A 200 4.60 -22.60 3.08
CA LEU A 200 4.08 -21.29 2.68
C LEU A 200 4.99 -20.56 1.67
N SER A 201 6.31 -20.65 1.84
CA SER A 201 7.27 -20.02 0.92
C SER A 201 7.33 -20.71 -0.45
N ILE A 202 7.11 -22.03 -0.51
CA ILE A 202 7.09 -22.79 -1.77
C ILE A 202 5.75 -22.66 -2.49
N THR A 203 4.63 -22.81 -1.76
CA THR A 203 3.28 -22.85 -2.38
C THR A 203 2.83 -21.46 -2.85
N LYS A 204 3.48 -20.40 -2.36
CA LYS A 204 3.12 -18.97 -2.43
C LYS A 204 1.71 -18.70 -1.88
N MET A 205 1.60 -17.70 -1.00
CA MET A 205 0.34 -17.36 -0.30
C MET A 205 -0.90 -17.15 -1.19
N HIS A 206 -0.71 -16.73 -2.45
CA HIS A 206 -1.77 -16.50 -3.44
C HIS A 206 -2.83 -17.61 -3.56
N THR A 207 -2.44 -18.90 -3.58
CA THR A 207 -3.34 -20.02 -3.93
C THR A 207 -4.40 -20.31 -2.87
N ARG A 208 -4.04 -20.32 -1.57
CA ARG A 208 -5.01 -20.51 -0.49
C ARG A 208 -5.81 -19.24 -0.22
N PHE A 209 -5.21 -18.06 -0.40
CA PHE A 209 -5.92 -16.79 -0.23
C PHE A 209 -7.03 -16.61 -1.26
N LEU A 210 -6.67 -16.66 -2.55
CA LEU A 210 -7.59 -16.39 -3.65
C LEU A 210 -8.74 -17.41 -3.66
N SER A 211 -8.49 -18.68 -3.36
CA SER A 211 -9.54 -19.70 -3.21
C SER A 211 -10.62 -19.26 -2.20
N HIS A 212 -10.24 -18.89 -0.97
CA HIS A 212 -11.21 -18.44 0.04
C HIS A 212 -11.84 -17.06 -0.25
N VAL A 213 -11.11 -16.19 -0.98
CA VAL A 213 -11.64 -14.89 -1.43
C VAL A 213 -12.73 -15.07 -2.48
N PHE A 214 -12.52 -15.95 -3.46
CA PHE A 214 -13.48 -16.22 -4.54
C PHE A 214 -14.62 -17.19 -4.14
N GLU A 215 -14.49 -17.91 -3.02
CA GLU A 215 -15.60 -18.68 -2.41
C GLU A 215 -16.68 -17.77 -1.80
N ALA A 216 -16.34 -16.53 -1.46
CA ALA A 216 -17.24 -15.58 -0.80
C ALA A 216 -17.85 -14.56 -1.77
N GLN A 217 -19.10 -14.17 -1.51
CA GLN A 217 -19.80 -13.18 -2.35
C GLN A 217 -19.40 -11.75 -1.96
N PRO A 218 -19.26 -10.83 -2.94
CA PRO A 218 -19.02 -9.42 -2.66
C PRO A 218 -20.18 -8.80 -1.87
N LYS A 219 -19.86 -7.79 -1.05
CA LYS A 219 -20.85 -6.94 -0.36
C LYS A 219 -21.24 -5.73 -1.22
N GLU A 220 -22.33 -5.07 -0.85
CA GLU A 220 -22.67 -3.77 -1.43
C GLU A 220 -21.67 -2.68 -0.98
N PRO A 221 -21.33 -1.68 -1.81
CA PRO A 221 -21.88 -1.42 -3.15
C PRO A 221 -21.21 -2.23 -4.28
N CYS A 222 -20.09 -2.93 -4.02
CA CYS A 222 -19.35 -3.67 -5.05
C CYS A 222 -20.23 -4.72 -5.76
N LYS A 223 -21.11 -5.40 -5.02
CA LYS A 223 -22.05 -6.41 -5.54
C LYS A 223 -23.01 -5.88 -6.61
N SER A 224 -23.48 -4.63 -6.50
CA SER A 224 -24.36 -3.99 -7.49
C SER A 224 -23.63 -3.06 -8.46
N CYS A 225 -22.32 -2.87 -8.29
CA CYS A 225 -21.52 -1.99 -9.13
C CYS A 225 -21.28 -2.61 -10.51
N PRO A 226 -21.67 -1.95 -11.63
CA PRO A 226 -21.48 -2.48 -12.99
C PRO A 226 -20.00 -2.56 -13.40
N HIS A 227 -19.09 -1.98 -12.62
CA HIS A 227 -17.65 -2.02 -12.82
C HIS A 227 -16.97 -3.19 -12.08
N TYR A 228 -17.65 -3.86 -11.15
CA TYR A 228 -17.06 -4.94 -10.36
C TYR A 228 -16.76 -6.18 -11.21
N MET A 229 -15.51 -6.64 -11.16
CA MET A 229 -14.97 -7.72 -12.02
C MET A 229 -15.09 -7.45 -13.53
N VAL A 230 -15.32 -6.18 -13.90
CA VAL A 230 -15.23 -5.66 -15.27
C VAL A 230 -14.01 -4.74 -15.33
N THR A 231 -14.14 -3.46 -14.98
CA THR A 231 -13.01 -2.51 -14.90
C THR A 231 -12.35 -2.41 -13.52
N CYS A 232 -12.94 -2.98 -12.47
CA CYS A 232 -12.46 -2.85 -11.09
C CYS A 232 -12.60 -4.16 -10.30
N SER A 233 -11.51 -4.62 -9.68
CA SER A 233 -11.51 -5.77 -8.76
C SER A 233 -12.02 -5.43 -7.35
N SER A 234 -12.82 -4.37 -7.19
CA SER A 234 -13.24 -3.75 -5.91
C SER A 234 -12.09 -3.32 -4.96
N GLY A 235 -10.90 -3.08 -5.50
CA GLY A 235 -9.71 -2.74 -4.71
C GLY A 235 -9.27 -3.90 -3.81
N CYS A 236 -9.01 -3.62 -2.54
CA CYS A 236 -8.50 -4.63 -1.61
C CYS A 236 -9.61 -5.62 -1.22
N PHE A 237 -9.34 -6.92 -1.33
CA PHE A 237 -10.32 -7.96 -1.00
C PHE A 237 -10.85 -7.90 0.44
N ALA A 238 -10.13 -7.27 1.36
CA ALA A 238 -10.59 -7.00 2.73
C ALA A 238 -11.98 -6.34 2.75
N TYR A 239 -12.18 -5.25 1.99
CA TYR A 239 -13.42 -4.47 1.95
C TYR A 239 -14.67 -5.28 1.56
N ASN A 240 -14.48 -6.37 0.83
CA ASN A 240 -15.58 -7.17 0.29
C ASN A 240 -15.97 -8.32 1.22
N LEU A 241 -15.10 -8.68 2.16
CA LEU A 241 -15.16 -9.95 2.89
C LEU A 241 -15.26 -9.81 4.42
N THR A 242 -14.86 -8.67 5.00
CA THR A 242 -15.08 -8.33 6.41
C THR A 242 -16.48 -7.79 6.63
#